data_AF-A0A238WI07-F1
#
_entry.id   AF-A0A238WI07-F1
#
_cell.length_a   1.000
_cell.length_b   1.000
_cell.length_c   1.000
_cell.angle_alpha   90.00
_cell.angle_beta   90.00
_cell.angle_gamma   90.00
#
_symmetry.space_group_name_H-M   'P 1'
#
loop_
_entity.id
_entity.type
_entity.pdbx_description
1 polymer ?
#
loop_
_entity_poly.entity_id
_entity_poly.type
_entity_poly.pdbx_seq_one_letter_code
_entity_poly.pdbx_strand_id
1 'polypeptide(L)'
;MNASDPPDDIDSEAWEAWATEVVDGTGFDVELGVGLARDAQRVARGEMTEAEYQAKYHEDVLDEFGVDDRPTAPEPQKADGSPLPGVPGTGNGKRSRRSMLKTAGAIGLGTLGLSAAQQSTRTVAAQSGDGDSESDVQMGMAINTDRCIACLQCMDACNEENGNPAESLWMAVLRYQEDDYTDNEEFLTRPCQHCSDAPCETACPTNARYTREEDGIVLTDYDQCTGCRYCEVSCPYGVNYMEWAEPGGGDFEADRDVDGVTAAGSAPQGTMGKCTFCAHRQVSDDESLQGTTACEDVCPVDAIHFGDMNDEESAPRQHLANDTGGQPTYRLLEDKGTEPNIVYVGNEPSRTATQTDGPTGENEFDLVRERHGRREIEIGSHEDDD
;
A
#
# COMPACT_ATOMS: atom_id res chain seq x y z
N MET A 1 6.19 18.01 -11.85
CA MET A 1 5.31 18.72 -10.88
C MET A 1 4.94 17.70 -9.82
N ASN A 2 5.67 17.63 -8.72
CA ASN A 2 5.27 16.78 -7.60
C ASN A 2 4.04 17.40 -6.97
N ALA A 3 2.90 16.70 -7.04
CA ALA A 3 1.72 17.06 -6.28
C ALA A 3 2.16 17.19 -4.82
N SER A 4 1.86 18.34 -4.20
CA SER A 4 2.10 18.54 -2.77
C SER A 4 1.45 17.41 -1.97
N ASP A 5 1.99 17.09 -0.79
CA ASP A 5 1.43 16.07 0.10
C ASP A 5 -0.11 16.22 0.22
N PRO A 6 -0.87 15.11 0.25
CA PRO A 6 -2.32 15.17 0.33
C PRO A 6 -2.74 15.93 1.59
N PRO A 7 -3.73 16.84 1.52
CA PRO A 7 -4.27 17.46 2.72
C PRO A 7 -4.84 16.42 3.70
N ASP A 8 -4.57 16.60 5.00
CA ASP A 8 -4.89 15.62 6.06
C ASP A 8 -6.38 15.26 6.19
N ASP A 9 -7.27 16.20 5.85
CA ASP A 9 -8.71 16.06 5.95
C ASP A 9 -9.32 15.80 4.58
N ILE A 10 -9.69 14.54 4.35
CA ILE A 10 -10.28 14.04 3.10
C ILE A 10 -11.65 14.66 2.77
N ASP A 11 -12.36 15.14 3.80
CA ASP A 11 -13.67 15.76 3.64
C ASP A 11 -13.55 17.28 3.47
N SER A 12 -12.32 17.82 3.44
CA SER A 12 -12.07 19.24 3.24
C SER A 12 -12.13 19.65 1.77
N GLU A 13 -12.51 20.91 1.54
CA GLU A 13 -12.44 21.54 0.21
C GLU A 13 -11.00 21.58 -0.32
N ALA A 14 -9.99 21.62 0.57
CA ALA A 14 -8.59 21.61 0.19
C ALA A 14 -8.18 20.27 -0.42
N TRP A 15 -8.59 19.15 0.19
CA TRP A 15 -8.35 17.81 -0.37
C TRP A 15 -9.08 17.64 -1.69
N GLU A 16 -10.35 18.07 -1.79
CA GLU A 16 -11.12 17.93 -3.04
C GLU A 16 -10.50 18.71 -4.20
N ALA A 17 -10.03 19.94 -3.95
CA ALA A 17 -9.35 20.75 -4.95
C ALA A 17 -8.02 20.10 -5.40
N TRP A 18 -7.22 19.60 -4.45
CA TRP A 18 -5.98 18.88 -4.73
C TRP A 18 -6.24 17.60 -5.54
N ALA A 19 -7.20 16.77 -5.11
CA ALA A 19 -7.51 15.52 -5.78
C ALA A 19 -8.02 15.74 -7.20
N THR A 20 -8.83 16.78 -7.40
CA THR A 20 -9.29 17.19 -8.73
C THR A 20 -8.10 17.55 -9.63
N GLU A 21 -7.15 18.35 -9.15
CA GLU A 21 -5.95 18.73 -9.91
C GLU A 21 -5.08 17.52 -10.29
N VAL A 22 -4.93 16.56 -9.37
CA VAL A 22 -4.19 15.31 -9.62
C VAL A 22 -4.85 14.49 -10.72
N VAL A 23 -6.17 14.34 -10.72
CA VAL A 23 -6.87 13.47 -11.68
C VAL A 23 -7.10 14.14 -13.04
N ASP A 24 -7.35 15.46 -13.09
CA ASP A 24 -7.71 16.20 -14.32
C ASP A 24 -6.72 16.00 -15.49
N GLY A 25 -5.43 15.86 -15.19
CA GLY A 25 -4.37 15.68 -16.19
C GLY A 25 -4.31 14.30 -16.86
N THR A 26 -5.16 13.35 -16.48
CA THR A 26 -5.05 11.94 -16.90
C THR A 26 -5.99 11.54 -18.04
N GLY A 27 -7.01 12.35 -18.31
CA GLY A 27 -8.06 12.03 -19.29
C GLY A 27 -9.16 11.09 -18.77
N PHE A 28 -9.12 10.71 -17.50
CA PHE A 28 -10.16 9.95 -16.81
C PHE A 28 -11.17 10.86 -16.10
N ASP A 29 -12.30 10.31 -15.67
CA ASP A 29 -13.41 11.02 -15.04
C ASP A 29 -13.03 11.48 -13.62
N VAL A 30 -12.91 12.79 -13.47
CA VAL A 30 -12.49 13.42 -12.22
C VAL A 30 -13.51 13.20 -11.10
N GLU A 31 -14.81 13.27 -11.39
CA GLU A 31 -15.84 13.11 -10.36
C GLU A 31 -15.85 11.68 -9.82
N LEU A 32 -15.75 10.70 -10.73
CA LEU A 32 -15.63 9.29 -10.37
C LEU A 32 -14.35 9.03 -9.58
N GLY A 33 -13.19 9.51 -10.06
CA GLY A 33 -11.91 9.31 -9.40
C GLY A 33 -11.84 9.86 -7.98
N VAL A 34 -12.27 11.11 -7.80
CA VAL A 34 -12.34 11.76 -6.48
C VAL A 34 -13.35 11.05 -5.57
N GLY A 35 -14.49 10.62 -6.12
CA GLY A 35 -15.51 9.87 -5.38
C GLY A 35 -15.01 8.51 -4.88
N LEU A 36 -14.43 7.70 -5.77
CA LEU A 36 -13.82 6.40 -5.44
C LEU A 36 -12.76 6.56 -4.36
N ALA A 37 -11.85 7.50 -4.54
CA ALA A 37 -10.77 7.74 -3.60
C ALA A 37 -11.26 8.14 -2.20
N ARG A 38 -12.26 9.03 -2.14
CA ARG A 38 -12.84 9.48 -0.87
C ARG A 38 -13.49 8.33 -0.12
N ASP A 39 -14.37 7.60 -0.79
CA ASP A 39 -15.10 6.52 -0.14
C ASP A 39 -14.23 5.28 0.11
N ALA A 40 -13.16 5.06 -0.65
CA ALA A 40 -12.17 4.01 -0.35
C ALA A 40 -11.51 4.22 1.02
N GLN A 41 -11.19 5.46 1.39
CA GLN A 41 -10.71 5.75 2.75
C GLN A 41 -11.81 5.59 3.81
N ARG A 42 -13.08 5.85 3.47
CA ARG A 42 -14.21 5.57 4.37
C ARG A 42 -14.42 4.08 4.59
N VAL A 43 -14.16 3.25 3.58
CA VAL A 43 -14.12 1.79 3.70
C VAL A 43 -13.02 1.38 4.69
N ALA A 44 -11.79 1.89 4.52
CA ALA A 44 -10.69 1.61 5.46
C ALA A 44 -11.02 2.05 6.91
N ARG A 45 -11.70 3.18 7.10
CA ARG A 45 -12.16 3.61 8.44
C ARG A 45 -13.36 2.84 8.99
N GLY A 46 -13.93 1.89 8.24
CA GLY A 46 -15.14 1.16 8.61
C GLY A 46 -16.42 2.01 8.61
N GLU A 47 -16.39 3.18 7.98
CA GLU A 47 -17.52 4.12 7.85
C GLU A 47 -18.47 3.76 6.69
N MET A 48 -18.01 2.90 5.78
CA MET A 48 -18.75 2.37 4.63
C MET A 48 -18.35 0.91 4.43
N THR A 49 -19.29 0.04 4.06
CA THR A 49 -18.95 -1.34 3.70
C THR A 49 -18.49 -1.43 2.25
N GLU A 50 -17.62 -2.39 1.94
CA GLU A 50 -17.21 -2.65 0.54
C GLU A 50 -18.40 -2.90 -0.39
N ALA A 51 -19.44 -3.59 0.10
CA ALA A 51 -20.64 -3.85 -0.71
C ALA A 51 -21.40 -2.56 -1.08
N GLU A 52 -21.48 -1.60 -0.14
CA GLU A 52 -22.09 -0.28 -0.40
C GLU A 52 -21.22 0.52 -1.38
N TYR A 53 -19.91 0.51 -1.18
CA TYR A 53 -18.94 1.17 -2.06
C TYR A 53 -19.03 0.65 -3.50
N GLN A 54 -19.04 -0.68 -3.65
CA GLN A 54 -19.15 -1.34 -4.95
C GLN A 54 -20.47 -0.99 -5.64
N ALA A 55 -21.59 -1.16 -4.93
CA ALA A 55 -22.91 -0.85 -5.48
C ALA A 55 -23.06 0.62 -5.88
N LYS A 56 -22.35 1.54 -5.20
CA LYS A 56 -22.40 2.97 -5.50
C LYS A 56 -21.73 3.32 -6.84
N TYR A 57 -20.57 2.72 -7.14
CA TYR A 57 -19.72 3.14 -8.26
C TYR A 57 -19.69 2.15 -9.43
N HIS A 58 -20.31 0.98 -9.29
CA HIS A 58 -20.21 -0.11 -10.28
C HIS A 58 -20.56 0.32 -11.71
N GLU A 59 -21.68 1.02 -11.90
CA GLU A 59 -22.13 1.43 -13.24
C GLU A 59 -21.16 2.44 -13.85
N ASP A 60 -20.72 3.44 -13.08
CA ASP A 60 -19.80 4.49 -13.55
C ASP A 60 -18.42 3.89 -13.89
N VAL A 61 -17.90 2.96 -13.08
CA VAL A 61 -16.64 2.25 -13.35
C VAL A 61 -16.73 1.40 -14.61
N LEU A 62 -17.84 0.68 -14.82
CA LEU A 62 -18.04 -0.08 -16.05
C LEU A 62 -18.15 0.80 -17.28
N ASP A 63 -18.80 1.96 -17.16
CA ASP A 63 -18.95 2.90 -18.27
C ASP A 63 -17.62 3.53 -18.68
N GLU A 64 -16.74 3.83 -17.71
CA GLU A 64 -15.41 4.40 -17.98
C GLU A 64 -14.36 3.36 -18.39
N PHE A 65 -14.21 2.29 -17.61
CA PHE A 65 -13.10 1.34 -17.77
C PHE A 65 -13.50 0.08 -18.54
N GLY A 66 -14.81 -0.19 -18.70
CA GLY A 66 -15.32 -1.42 -19.32
C GLY A 66 -15.16 -2.68 -18.45
N VAL A 67 -14.59 -2.52 -17.26
CA VAL A 67 -14.28 -3.56 -16.27
C VAL A 67 -14.43 -2.93 -14.89
N ASP A 68 -15.00 -3.70 -13.98
CA ASP A 68 -15.01 -3.40 -12.55
C ASP A 68 -14.56 -4.65 -11.81
N ASP A 69 -13.25 -4.78 -11.62
CA ASP A 69 -12.62 -5.92 -10.95
C ASP A 69 -12.19 -5.57 -9.52
N ARG A 70 -12.65 -4.43 -8.98
CA ARG A 70 -12.36 -4.01 -7.60
C ARG A 70 -12.72 -5.13 -6.61
N PRO A 71 -11.93 -5.34 -5.54
CA PRO A 71 -12.20 -6.39 -4.56
C PRO A 71 -13.62 -6.27 -4.00
N THR A 72 -14.34 -7.40 -3.98
CA THR A 72 -15.65 -7.48 -3.34
C THR A 72 -15.50 -8.28 -2.06
N ALA A 73 -15.99 -7.74 -0.95
CA ALA A 73 -16.19 -8.54 0.26
C ALA A 73 -16.84 -9.86 -0.12
N PRO A 74 -16.40 -10.99 0.45
CA PRO A 74 -17.07 -12.26 0.19
C PRO A 74 -18.56 -12.05 0.44
N GLU A 75 -19.38 -12.41 -0.56
CA GLU A 75 -20.83 -12.15 -0.53
C GLU A 75 -21.38 -12.45 0.86
N PRO A 76 -22.26 -11.62 1.46
CA PRO A 76 -22.80 -11.90 2.77
C PRO A 76 -23.40 -13.31 2.79
N GLN A 77 -22.71 -14.21 3.47
CA GLN A 77 -23.07 -15.62 3.54
C GLN A 77 -24.03 -15.81 4.71
N LYS A 78 -24.97 -16.72 4.56
CA LYS A 78 -25.70 -17.23 5.72
C LYS A 78 -24.69 -17.87 6.68
N ALA A 79 -25.09 -18.06 7.94
CA ALA A 79 -24.29 -18.80 8.93
C ALA A 79 -23.92 -20.24 8.50
N ASP A 80 -24.52 -20.75 7.41
CA ASP A 80 -24.21 -22.04 6.79
C ASP A 80 -23.30 -21.95 5.55
N GLY A 81 -22.78 -20.76 5.23
CA GLY A 81 -21.89 -20.52 4.08
C GLY A 81 -22.59 -20.40 2.73
N SER A 82 -23.92 -20.38 2.67
CA SER A 82 -24.66 -20.23 1.40
C SER A 82 -24.88 -18.75 1.04
N PRO A 83 -24.82 -18.38 -0.26
CA PRO A 83 -25.18 -17.04 -0.75
C PRO A 83 -26.58 -16.59 -0.35
N LEU A 84 -26.76 -15.29 -0.10
CA LEU A 84 -28.09 -14.68 0.03
C LEU A 84 -28.78 -14.62 -1.33
N PRO A 85 -30.07 -14.98 -1.43
CA PRO A 85 -30.78 -14.93 -2.71
C PRO A 85 -31.03 -13.46 -3.11
N GLY A 86 -30.39 -12.99 -4.19
CA GLY A 86 -30.70 -11.68 -4.76
C GLY A 86 -29.59 -11.00 -5.58
N VAL A 87 -28.34 -11.46 -5.51
CA VAL A 87 -27.22 -10.86 -6.26
C VAL A 87 -26.83 -11.79 -7.42
N PRO A 88 -26.91 -11.34 -8.69
CA PRO A 88 -26.36 -12.09 -9.81
C PRO A 88 -24.83 -12.04 -9.75
N GLY A 89 -24.19 -13.13 -9.33
CA GLY A 89 -22.73 -13.19 -9.19
C GLY A 89 -21.97 -13.12 -10.52
N THR A 90 -21.01 -12.20 -10.60
CA THR A 90 -19.92 -12.15 -11.59
C THR A 90 -18.70 -12.93 -11.07
N GLY A 91 -18.90 -14.22 -10.77
CA GLY A 91 -17.79 -15.10 -10.38
C GLY A 91 -16.98 -15.54 -11.60
N ASN A 92 -15.83 -14.93 -11.85
CA ASN A 92 -14.85 -15.40 -12.82
C ASN A 92 -14.03 -16.58 -12.24
N GLY A 93 -14.71 -17.71 -12.02
CA GLY A 93 -14.09 -18.97 -11.62
C GLY A 93 -14.25 -20.00 -12.71
N LYS A 94 -13.15 -20.41 -13.36
CA LYS A 94 -13.09 -21.55 -14.30
C LYS A 94 -13.61 -22.84 -13.61
N ARG A 95 -14.93 -23.07 -13.59
CA ARG A 95 -15.50 -24.36 -13.20
C ARG A 95 -15.59 -25.29 -14.41
N SER A 96 -14.66 -26.24 -14.46
CA SER A 96 -14.71 -27.38 -15.36
C SER A 96 -16.00 -28.19 -15.17
N ARG A 97 -16.68 -28.51 -16.27
CA ARG A 97 -18.02 -29.14 -16.37
C ARG A 97 -18.09 -30.60 -15.92
N ARG A 98 -17.50 -30.96 -14.78
CA ARG A 98 -17.41 -32.37 -14.38
C ARG A 98 -17.57 -32.60 -12.87
N SER A 99 -18.65 -32.08 -12.28
CA SER A 99 -19.24 -32.67 -11.08
C SER A 99 -20.68 -32.15 -10.88
N MET A 100 -21.62 -32.69 -11.66
CA MET A 100 -23.04 -32.66 -11.31
C MET A 100 -23.56 -34.07 -11.50
N LEU A 101 -23.59 -34.86 -10.42
CA LEU A 101 -24.44 -36.04 -10.21
C LEU A 101 -24.05 -36.69 -8.87
N LYS A 102 -25.05 -36.89 -8.00
CA LYS A 102 -25.06 -37.29 -6.57
C LYS A 102 -25.28 -36.05 -5.70
N THR A 103 -26.49 -35.72 -5.27
CA THR A 103 -27.31 -36.56 -4.38
C THR A 103 -28.79 -36.24 -4.58
N ALA A 104 -29.54 -37.23 -5.07
CA ALA A 104 -30.98 -37.30 -4.89
C ALA A 104 -31.25 -38.28 -3.73
N GLY A 105 -32.08 -37.87 -2.77
CA GLY A 105 -32.76 -38.78 -1.86
C GLY A 105 -32.47 -38.59 -0.37
N ALA A 106 -33.37 -37.87 0.32
CA ALA A 106 -34.08 -38.39 1.49
C ALA A 106 -35.06 -37.32 2.01
N ILE A 107 -36.34 -37.50 1.69
CA ILE A 107 -37.46 -36.90 2.42
C ILE A 107 -37.68 -37.75 3.67
N GLY A 108 -37.66 -37.13 4.85
CA GLY A 108 -37.98 -37.78 6.13
C GLY A 108 -38.64 -36.80 7.09
N LEU A 109 -39.91 -37.05 7.40
CA LEU A 109 -40.81 -36.23 8.22
C LEU A 109 -40.53 -36.31 9.74
N GLY A 110 -40.55 -35.14 10.40
CA GLY A 110 -41.26 -34.88 11.67
C GLY A 110 -40.69 -35.40 13.00
N THR A 111 -40.50 -34.49 13.97
CA THR A 111 -41.39 -34.35 15.14
C THR A 111 -41.04 -33.09 15.95
N LEU A 112 -42.07 -32.49 16.53
CA LEU A 112 -42.07 -31.36 17.46
C LEU A 112 -41.44 -31.75 18.80
N GLY A 113 -40.61 -30.88 19.37
CA GLY A 113 -40.11 -30.99 20.75
C GLY A 113 -39.84 -29.59 21.32
N LEU A 114 -40.64 -29.21 22.32
CA LEU A 114 -40.62 -27.92 22.99
C LEU A 114 -39.41 -27.71 23.93
N SER A 115 -38.99 -26.44 24.00
CA SER A 115 -38.44 -25.71 25.16
C SER A 115 -37.12 -26.17 25.80
N ALA A 116 -36.10 -25.30 25.67
CA ALA A 116 -35.49 -24.62 26.82
C ALA A 116 -34.73 -23.38 26.33
N ALA A 117 -35.26 -22.20 26.62
CA ALA A 117 -34.48 -20.98 26.67
C ALA A 117 -33.47 -21.14 27.82
N GLN A 118 -32.22 -21.41 27.49
CA GLN A 118 -31.11 -21.28 28.42
C GLN A 118 -30.17 -20.21 27.88
N GLN A 119 -30.43 -19.02 28.41
CA GLN A 119 -29.54 -17.89 28.44
C GLN A 119 -28.24 -18.34 29.11
N SER A 120 -27.23 -18.62 28.30
CA SER A 120 -25.85 -18.76 28.77
C SER A 120 -25.06 -17.64 28.15
N THR A 121 -24.89 -16.58 28.93
CA THR A 121 -23.80 -15.60 28.79
C THR A 121 -22.49 -16.36 28.61
N ARG A 122 -21.90 -16.32 27.41
CA ARG A 122 -20.50 -16.71 27.22
C ARG A 122 -19.64 -15.47 27.32
N THR A 123 -19.05 -15.33 28.50
CA THR A 123 -17.79 -14.64 28.74
C THR A 123 -16.80 -14.94 27.62
N VAL A 124 -16.22 -13.88 27.04
CA VAL A 124 -15.05 -13.95 26.17
C VAL A 124 -13.90 -14.48 27.03
N ALA A 125 -13.60 -15.76 26.87
CA ALA A 125 -12.41 -16.38 27.43
C ALA A 125 -11.49 -16.67 26.24
N ALA A 126 -10.36 -15.97 26.21
CA ALA A 126 -9.21 -16.29 25.39
C ALA A 126 -8.93 -17.79 25.50
N GLN A 127 -9.07 -18.51 24.39
CA GLN A 127 -8.55 -19.85 24.24
C GLN A 127 -7.31 -19.73 23.37
N SER A 128 -6.16 -19.76 24.04
CA SER A 128 -4.90 -20.20 23.48
C SER A 128 -5.14 -21.59 22.89
N GLY A 129 -5.18 -21.65 21.56
CA GLY A 129 -5.19 -22.90 20.83
C GLY A 129 -3.75 -23.30 20.54
N ASP A 130 -3.28 -24.36 21.20
CA ASP A 130 -2.19 -25.17 20.67
C ASP A 130 -2.72 -25.90 19.42
N GLY A 131 -2.50 -25.28 18.28
CA GLY A 131 -2.54 -25.89 16.95
C GLY A 131 -1.40 -25.26 16.18
N ASP A 132 -0.65 -26.06 15.41
CA ASP A 132 0.28 -25.55 14.42
C ASP A 132 -0.50 -24.61 13.48
N SER A 133 -0.53 -23.31 13.79
CA SER A 133 -0.80 -22.28 12.80
C SER A 133 0.52 -22.12 12.07
N GLU A 134 0.58 -22.49 10.79
CA GLU A 134 1.39 -21.70 9.88
C GLU A 134 0.96 -20.25 10.16
N SER A 135 1.82 -19.48 10.83
CA SER A 135 1.56 -18.06 11.01
C SER A 135 1.52 -17.47 9.61
N ASP A 136 0.39 -16.91 9.21
CA ASP A 136 0.30 -16.18 7.95
C ASP A 136 1.41 -15.13 7.94
N VAL A 137 2.28 -15.14 6.94
CA VAL A 137 3.41 -14.21 6.84
C VAL A 137 2.84 -12.81 6.60
N GLN A 138 3.36 -11.80 7.30
CA GLN A 138 3.00 -10.41 7.05
C GLN A 138 4.26 -9.58 6.98
N MET A 139 4.73 -9.28 5.77
CA MET A 139 5.91 -8.44 5.59
C MET A 139 5.63 -7.02 6.06
N GLY A 140 6.62 -6.44 6.73
CA GLY A 140 6.54 -5.10 7.26
C GLY A 140 7.91 -4.55 7.64
N MET A 141 7.91 -3.34 8.22
CA MET A 141 9.14 -2.71 8.69
C MET A 141 9.00 -2.19 10.12
N ALA A 142 10.12 -2.20 10.85
CA ALA A 142 10.32 -1.33 12.01
C ALA A 142 11.30 -0.22 11.62
N ILE A 143 10.89 1.05 11.78
CA ILE A 143 11.71 2.21 11.42
C ILE A 143 11.96 3.07 12.66
N ASN A 144 13.22 3.19 13.06
CA ASN A 144 13.66 4.01 14.19
C ASN A 144 13.99 5.44 13.74
N THR A 145 13.03 6.35 13.90
CA THR A 145 13.18 7.75 13.50
C THR A 145 14.14 8.52 14.39
N ASP A 146 14.23 8.16 15.67
CA ASP A 146 15.21 8.73 16.62
C ASP A 146 16.67 8.46 16.22
N ARG A 147 16.93 7.39 15.47
CA ARG A 147 18.26 7.07 14.94
C ARG A 147 18.54 7.73 13.59
N CYS A 148 17.50 8.18 12.89
CA CYS A 148 17.65 8.72 11.55
C CYS A 148 18.49 10.00 11.57
N ILE A 149 19.57 10.01 10.79
CA ILE A 149 20.46 11.18 10.65
C ILE A 149 20.25 11.92 9.31
N ALA A 150 19.16 11.61 8.60
CA ALA A 150 18.83 12.16 7.29
C ALA A 150 19.98 12.12 6.27
N CYS A 151 20.75 11.03 6.24
CA CYS A 151 21.85 10.86 5.28
C CYS A 151 21.40 10.53 3.85
N LEU A 152 20.11 10.25 3.66
CA LEU A 152 19.41 9.96 2.40
C LEU A 152 19.89 8.74 1.59
N GLN A 153 20.81 7.93 2.14
CA GLN A 153 21.28 6.72 1.44
C GLN A 153 20.15 5.75 1.13
N CYS A 154 19.15 5.64 2.01
CA CYS A 154 17.98 4.79 1.77
C CYS A 154 17.12 5.26 0.58
N MET A 155 17.03 6.57 0.33
CA MET A 155 16.31 7.12 -0.82
C MET A 155 17.07 6.86 -2.12
N ASP A 156 18.39 7.10 -2.11
CA ASP A 156 19.26 6.86 -3.27
C ASP A 156 19.27 5.37 -3.64
N ALA A 157 19.47 4.48 -2.67
CA ALA A 157 19.44 3.04 -2.89
C ALA A 157 18.07 2.54 -3.36
N CYS A 158 16.96 3.08 -2.83
CA CYS A 158 15.63 2.72 -3.31
C CYS A 158 15.45 3.10 -4.79
N ASN A 159 15.88 4.30 -5.18
CA ASN A 159 15.78 4.75 -6.55
C ASN A 159 16.71 3.98 -7.50
N GLU A 160 17.94 3.68 -7.09
CA GLU A 160 18.87 2.89 -7.89
C GLU A 160 18.39 1.44 -8.06
N GLU A 161 17.99 0.79 -6.96
CA GLU A 161 17.51 -0.60 -6.96
C GLU A 161 16.28 -0.79 -7.85
N ASN A 162 15.35 0.16 -7.83
CA ASN A 162 14.10 0.07 -8.58
C ASN A 162 14.15 0.84 -9.91
N GLY A 163 15.27 1.48 -10.27
CA GLY A 163 15.39 2.25 -11.51
C GLY A 163 14.42 3.43 -11.62
N ASN A 164 14.01 4.02 -10.49
CA ASN A 164 13.02 5.09 -10.46
C ASN A 164 13.54 6.34 -11.18
N PRO A 165 12.70 7.02 -11.98
CA PRO A 165 13.06 8.34 -12.50
C PRO A 165 13.27 9.34 -11.34
N ALA A 166 13.99 10.42 -11.62
CA ALA A 166 14.45 11.34 -10.58
C ALA A 166 13.35 11.94 -9.71
N GLU A 167 12.15 12.05 -10.29
CA GLU A 167 10.94 12.64 -9.71
C GLU A 167 10.09 11.67 -8.87
N SER A 168 10.30 10.35 -9.00
CA SER A 168 9.52 9.31 -8.31
C SER A 168 10.21 8.84 -7.04
N LEU A 169 9.91 9.50 -5.91
CA LEU A 169 10.52 9.20 -4.61
C LEU A 169 9.72 8.14 -3.83
N TRP A 170 9.90 6.87 -4.19
CA TRP A 170 9.20 5.74 -3.54
C TRP A 170 9.45 5.62 -2.02
N MET A 171 10.52 6.25 -1.55
CA MET A 171 10.79 6.51 -0.14
C MET A 171 11.27 7.96 0.02
N ALA A 172 10.74 8.67 1.01
CA ALA A 172 11.19 10.01 1.38
C ALA A 172 11.69 10.07 2.82
N VAL A 173 12.67 10.94 3.11
CA VAL A 173 13.04 11.32 4.48
C VAL A 173 12.60 12.75 4.71
N LEU A 174 11.47 12.92 5.39
CA LEU A 174 10.86 14.21 5.65
C LEU A 174 11.49 14.84 6.87
N ARG A 175 11.73 16.15 6.83
CA ARG A 175 12.19 16.91 7.98
C ARG A 175 11.06 17.74 8.55
N TYR A 176 10.85 17.67 9.86
CA TYR A 176 9.84 18.47 10.53
C TYR A 176 10.41 19.13 11.79
N GLN A 177 9.73 20.19 12.20
CA GLN A 177 10.00 20.87 13.46
C GLN A 177 8.72 20.91 14.29
N GLU A 178 8.86 20.64 15.58
CA GLU A 178 7.79 20.75 16.56
C GLU A 178 7.64 22.20 17.03
N ASP A 179 6.41 22.62 17.32
CA ASP A 179 6.12 23.96 17.88
C ASP A 179 6.29 23.97 19.43
N ASP A 180 7.32 23.30 19.93
CA ASP A 180 7.55 23.05 21.36
C ASP A 180 8.67 23.92 21.96
N TYR A 181 9.11 24.94 21.23
CA TYR A 181 10.23 25.85 21.57
C TYR A 181 11.60 25.16 21.68
N THR A 182 11.72 23.92 21.20
CA THR A 182 13.01 23.26 21.00
C THR A 182 13.42 23.37 19.53
N ASP A 183 14.66 23.82 19.25
CA ASP A 183 15.22 23.86 17.89
C ASP A 183 15.64 22.44 17.43
N ASN A 184 14.92 21.39 17.84
CA ASN A 184 15.23 20.03 17.45
C ASN A 184 14.58 19.73 16.08
N GLU A 185 15.42 19.38 15.11
CA GLU A 185 14.94 18.86 13.83
C GLU A 185 14.70 17.36 13.98
N GLU A 186 13.53 16.92 13.55
CA GLU A 186 13.13 15.52 13.57
C GLU A 186 12.94 15.00 12.14
N PHE A 187 13.11 13.69 11.96
CA PHE A 187 13.09 13.07 10.63
C PHE A 187 12.10 11.91 10.56
N LEU A 188 11.31 11.86 9.50
CA LEU A 188 10.37 10.77 9.22
C LEU A 188 10.73 10.11 7.89
N THR A 189 11.23 8.87 7.96
CA THR A 189 11.40 8.03 6.77
C THR A 189 10.05 7.44 6.36
N ARG A 190 9.47 7.90 5.25
CA ARG A 190 8.12 7.57 4.79
C ARG A 190 8.16 6.83 3.45
N PRO A 191 8.26 5.49 3.44
CA PRO A 191 7.94 4.66 2.27
C PRO A 191 6.43 4.36 2.22
N CYS A 192 6.01 3.55 1.22
CA CYS A 192 4.69 2.92 1.25
C CYS A 192 4.50 2.09 2.52
N GLN A 193 3.33 2.22 3.15
CA GLN A 193 3.02 1.55 4.41
C GLN A 193 2.51 0.11 4.24
N HIS A 194 2.28 -0.34 2.99
CA HIS A 194 1.74 -1.67 2.66
C HIS A 194 0.55 -2.06 3.55
N CYS A 195 -0.44 -1.18 3.61
CA CYS A 195 -1.64 -1.26 4.43
C CYS A 195 -2.37 -2.60 4.27
N SER A 196 -2.83 -3.20 5.36
CA SER A 196 -3.73 -4.36 5.30
C SER A 196 -5.13 -3.96 4.82
N ASP A 197 -5.61 -2.76 5.21
CA ASP A 197 -6.82 -2.14 4.67
C ASP A 197 -6.42 -1.03 3.69
N ALA A 198 -5.99 -1.41 2.49
CA ALA A 198 -5.39 -0.51 1.50
C ALA A 198 -6.43 0.28 0.68
N PRO A 199 -6.64 1.60 0.92
CA PRO A 199 -7.57 2.39 0.12
C PRO A 199 -7.10 2.56 -1.33
N CYS A 200 -5.82 2.38 -1.62
CA CYS A 200 -5.29 2.38 -2.99
C CYS A 200 -5.72 1.15 -3.80
N GLU A 201 -5.91 0.01 -3.15
CA GLU A 201 -6.46 -1.20 -3.75
C GLU A 201 -7.97 -1.05 -3.99
N THR A 202 -8.73 -0.65 -2.96
CA THR A 202 -10.17 -0.39 -3.07
C THR A 202 -10.53 0.65 -4.14
N ALA A 203 -9.68 1.66 -4.35
CA ALA A 203 -9.88 2.70 -5.35
C ALA A 203 -9.50 2.27 -6.78
N CYS A 204 -8.84 1.13 -7.00
CA CYS A 204 -8.32 0.74 -8.31
C CYS A 204 -9.39 0.05 -9.18
N PRO A 205 -9.92 0.69 -10.23
CA PRO A 205 -11.04 0.15 -11.01
C PRO A 205 -10.70 -1.11 -11.80
N THR A 206 -9.43 -1.29 -12.17
CA THR A 206 -8.95 -2.37 -13.04
C THR A 206 -8.29 -3.52 -12.28
N ASN A 207 -8.32 -3.52 -10.94
CA ASN A 207 -7.63 -4.50 -10.10
C ASN A 207 -6.11 -4.59 -10.34
N ALA A 208 -5.51 -3.54 -10.90
CA ALA A 208 -4.07 -3.46 -11.05
C ALA A 208 -3.36 -3.31 -9.70
N ARG A 209 -4.00 -2.68 -8.71
CA ARG A 209 -3.54 -2.71 -7.31
C ARG A 209 -4.11 -3.96 -6.65
N TYR A 210 -3.26 -4.71 -5.98
CA TYR A 210 -3.64 -5.92 -5.25
C TYR A 210 -2.74 -6.12 -4.03
N THR A 211 -3.26 -6.80 -3.02
CA THR A 211 -2.46 -7.32 -1.91
C THR A 211 -2.07 -8.77 -2.19
N ARG A 212 -0.78 -9.07 -2.10
CA ARG A 212 -0.25 -10.42 -2.29
C ARG A 212 -0.69 -11.33 -1.14
N GLU A 213 -1.32 -12.46 -1.47
CA GLU A 213 -1.95 -13.34 -0.48
C GLU A 213 -0.93 -14.03 0.45
N GLU A 214 0.28 -14.31 -0.03
CA GLU A 214 1.27 -15.07 0.72
C GLU A 214 1.89 -14.28 1.88
N ASP A 215 2.00 -12.95 1.74
CA ASP A 215 2.84 -12.15 2.62
C ASP A 215 2.39 -10.69 2.85
N GLY A 216 1.23 -10.32 2.30
CA GLY A 216 0.58 -9.04 2.55
C GLY A 216 1.25 -7.83 1.87
N ILE A 217 2.17 -8.02 0.93
CA ILE A 217 2.76 -6.91 0.19
C ILE A 217 1.72 -6.36 -0.81
N VAL A 218 1.29 -5.11 -0.61
CA VAL A 218 0.51 -4.36 -1.60
C VAL A 218 1.37 -4.07 -2.83
N LEU A 219 0.94 -4.47 -4.03
CA LEU A 219 1.70 -4.37 -5.28
C LEU A 219 0.89 -3.71 -6.40
N THR A 220 1.50 -3.60 -7.58
CA THR A 220 0.85 -3.07 -8.78
C THR A 220 1.22 -3.91 -9.97
N ASP A 221 0.22 -4.54 -10.58
CA ASP A 221 0.38 -5.18 -11.87
C ASP A 221 0.58 -4.09 -12.92
N TYR A 222 1.82 -3.92 -13.35
CA TYR A 222 2.19 -2.90 -14.32
C TYR A 222 1.58 -3.16 -15.70
N ASP A 223 1.25 -4.41 -16.04
CA ASP A 223 0.61 -4.78 -17.31
C ASP A 223 -0.89 -4.43 -17.31
N GLN A 224 -1.53 -4.35 -16.14
CA GLN A 224 -2.95 -3.97 -15.97
C GLN A 224 -3.16 -2.51 -15.61
N CYS A 225 -2.12 -1.82 -15.12
CA CYS A 225 -2.22 -0.44 -14.68
C CYS A 225 -2.53 0.50 -15.85
N THR A 226 -3.57 1.32 -15.70
CA THR A 226 -4.01 2.28 -16.74
C THR A 226 -3.51 3.71 -16.52
N GLY A 227 -2.85 3.98 -15.39
CA GLY A 227 -2.38 5.33 -15.07
C GLY A 227 -3.47 6.33 -14.67
N CYS A 228 -4.64 5.87 -14.21
CA CYS A 228 -5.76 6.76 -13.84
C CYS A 228 -5.55 7.61 -12.58
N ARG A 229 -4.49 7.35 -11.80
CA ARG A 229 -4.13 8.08 -10.56
C ARG A 229 -5.18 8.08 -9.43
N TYR A 230 -6.25 7.28 -9.51
CA TYR A 230 -7.24 7.20 -8.40
C TYR A 230 -6.61 6.69 -7.10
N CYS A 231 -5.63 5.79 -7.20
CA CYS A 231 -4.85 5.31 -6.06
C CYS A 231 -3.88 6.36 -5.48
N GLU A 232 -3.52 7.39 -6.24
CA GLU A 232 -2.70 8.51 -5.76
C GLU A 232 -3.49 9.34 -4.76
N VAL A 233 -4.70 9.74 -5.15
CA VAL A 233 -5.57 10.57 -4.33
C VAL A 233 -6.24 9.81 -3.19
N SER A 234 -6.35 8.48 -3.26
CA SER A 234 -6.92 7.66 -2.19
C SER A 234 -5.93 7.36 -1.05
N CYS A 235 -4.64 7.54 -1.28
CA CYS A 235 -3.61 7.19 -0.29
C CYS A 235 -3.39 8.34 0.72
N PRO A 236 -3.62 8.13 2.02
CA PRO A 236 -3.43 9.18 3.02
C PRO A 236 -1.95 9.54 3.26
N TYR A 237 -1.02 8.75 2.72
CA TYR A 237 0.42 8.94 2.93
C TYR A 237 1.12 9.69 1.78
N GLY A 238 0.46 9.89 0.63
CA GLY A 238 1.07 10.55 -0.53
C GLY A 238 2.28 9.81 -1.11
N VAL A 239 2.25 8.47 -1.13
CA VAL A 239 3.40 7.60 -1.50
C VAL A 239 3.19 6.83 -2.80
N ASN A 240 2.18 7.22 -3.59
CA ASN A 240 1.93 6.69 -4.92
C ASN A 240 2.33 7.73 -5.94
N TYR A 241 3.12 7.34 -6.92
CA TYR A 241 3.68 8.25 -7.92
C TYR A 241 3.27 7.77 -9.31
N MET A 242 2.85 8.70 -10.16
CA MET A 242 2.69 8.43 -11.57
C MET A 242 4.06 8.46 -12.24
N GLU A 243 4.41 7.41 -12.96
CA GLU A 243 5.69 7.32 -13.65
C GLU A 243 5.59 8.05 -15.00
N TRP A 244 5.93 9.35 -15.00
CA TRP A 244 5.85 10.22 -16.17
C TRP A 244 7.00 10.02 -17.16
N ALA A 245 8.12 9.49 -16.69
CA ALA A 245 9.31 9.23 -17.48
C ALA A 245 9.59 7.72 -17.53
N GLU A 246 10.33 7.32 -18.55
CA GLU A 246 10.90 5.96 -18.60
C GLU A 246 11.88 5.76 -17.44
N PRO A 247 12.01 4.52 -16.92
CA PRO A 247 12.98 4.17 -15.91
C PRO A 247 14.40 4.67 -16.21
N GLY A 248 15.09 5.11 -15.16
CA GLY A 248 16.37 5.82 -15.25
C GLY A 248 17.56 4.91 -15.56
N GLY A 249 18.01 4.91 -16.81
CA GLY A 249 19.25 4.25 -17.27
C GLY A 249 19.05 2.77 -17.62
N GLY A 250 19.89 2.19 -18.49
CA GLY A 250 20.04 0.73 -18.73
C GLY A 250 18.84 -0.06 -19.28
N ASP A 251 19.07 -1.37 -19.53
CA ASP A 251 18.05 -2.38 -19.85
C ASP A 251 17.38 -2.88 -18.56
N PHE A 252 16.81 -1.99 -17.73
CA PHE A 252 16.08 -2.43 -16.53
C PHE A 252 14.66 -2.80 -16.95
N GLU A 253 14.33 -4.08 -16.84
CA GLU A 253 12.98 -4.58 -17.06
C GLU A 253 12.29 -4.72 -15.70
N ALA A 254 10.99 -4.47 -15.66
CA ALA A 254 10.20 -4.74 -14.48
C ALA A 254 10.29 -6.23 -14.11
N ASP A 255 10.44 -6.50 -12.81
CA ASP A 255 10.59 -7.83 -12.28
C ASP A 255 9.23 -8.45 -11.95
N ARG A 256 9.21 -9.78 -12.01
CA ARG A 256 8.05 -10.56 -11.62
C ARG A 256 8.05 -10.83 -10.12
N ASP A 257 6.88 -10.81 -9.52
CA ASP A 257 6.65 -11.30 -8.17
C ASP A 257 6.52 -12.85 -8.13
N VAL A 258 6.16 -13.41 -6.97
CA VAL A 258 5.98 -14.87 -6.78
C VAL A 258 4.90 -15.46 -7.70
N ASP A 259 3.89 -14.66 -8.07
CA ASP A 259 2.77 -15.06 -8.90
C ASP A 259 3.07 -14.90 -10.40
N GLY A 260 4.25 -14.37 -10.72
CA GLY A 260 4.67 -14.10 -12.09
C GLY A 260 4.12 -12.79 -12.65
N VAL A 261 3.53 -11.93 -11.79
CA VAL A 261 3.01 -10.62 -12.16
C VAL A 261 4.15 -9.61 -12.21
N THR A 262 4.19 -8.82 -13.27
CA THR A 262 5.18 -7.75 -13.45
C THR A 262 4.87 -6.61 -12.48
N ALA A 263 5.45 -6.63 -11.28
CA ALA A 263 5.02 -5.79 -10.15
C ALA A 263 6.15 -5.29 -9.23
N ALA A 264 7.41 -5.53 -9.60
CA ALA A 264 8.57 -5.11 -8.84
C ALA A 264 9.65 -4.50 -9.76
N GLY A 265 10.70 -3.92 -9.18
CA GLY A 265 11.72 -3.21 -9.95
C GLY A 265 11.15 -1.96 -10.64
N SER A 266 11.57 -1.72 -11.88
CA SER A 266 11.28 -0.49 -12.63
C SER A 266 9.88 -0.45 -13.21
N ALA A 267 9.01 0.35 -12.58
CA ALA A 267 7.66 0.62 -13.09
C ALA A 267 7.73 1.32 -14.47
N PRO A 268 7.03 0.80 -15.50
CA PRO A 268 7.00 1.40 -16.83
C PRO A 268 6.37 2.80 -16.85
N GLN A 269 6.77 3.63 -17.83
CA GLN A 269 6.12 4.92 -18.08
C GLN A 269 4.60 4.73 -18.24
N GLY A 270 3.82 5.61 -17.62
CA GLY A 270 2.36 5.57 -17.68
C GLY A 270 1.70 4.68 -16.62
N THR A 271 2.49 4.01 -15.79
CA THR A 271 1.98 3.21 -14.67
C THR A 271 2.16 3.94 -13.33
N MET A 272 1.48 3.43 -12.30
CA MET A 272 1.63 3.94 -10.95
C MET A 272 2.72 3.16 -10.20
N GLY A 273 3.77 3.84 -9.79
CA GLY A 273 4.84 3.31 -8.95
C GLY A 273 4.68 3.65 -7.47
N LYS A 274 5.32 2.84 -6.62
CA LYS A 274 5.48 3.06 -5.18
C LYS A 274 6.50 2.07 -4.63
N CYS A 275 6.98 2.27 -3.40
CA CYS A 275 7.76 1.24 -2.71
C CYS A 275 7.01 -0.11 -2.73
N THR A 276 7.75 -1.16 -3.09
CA THR A 276 7.28 -2.54 -3.22
C THR A 276 7.86 -3.46 -2.15
N PHE A 277 8.48 -2.91 -1.09
CA PHE A 277 9.33 -3.66 -0.16
C PHE A 277 10.40 -4.53 -0.86
N CYS A 278 10.92 -4.02 -1.98
CA CYS A 278 11.86 -4.75 -2.83
C CYS A 278 11.35 -6.17 -3.14
N ALA A 279 10.09 -6.29 -3.57
CA ALA A 279 9.45 -7.59 -3.81
C ALA A 279 10.25 -8.52 -4.73
N HIS A 280 11.04 -7.96 -5.66
CA HIS A 280 11.97 -8.69 -6.53
C HIS A 280 13.11 -9.38 -5.76
N ARG A 281 13.56 -8.81 -4.63
CA ARG A 281 14.54 -9.46 -3.75
C ARG A 281 13.96 -10.67 -3.03
N GLN A 282 12.69 -10.60 -2.63
CA GLN A 282 12.02 -11.66 -1.88
C GLN A 282 11.84 -12.94 -2.69
N VAL A 283 11.92 -12.82 -4.02
CA VAL A 283 11.77 -13.94 -4.97
C VAL A 283 13.04 -14.24 -5.75
N SER A 284 14.15 -13.59 -5.39
CA SER A 284 15.43 -13.73 -6.08
C SER A 284 16.02 -15.12 -5.88
N ASP A 285 16.69 -15.64 -6.91
CA ASP A 285 17.52 -16.86 -6.81
C ASP A 285 18.74 -16.67 -5.89
N ASP A 286 19.12 -15.42 -5.61
CA ASP A 286 20.15 -15.10 -4.62
C ASP A 286 19.53 -15.05 -3.22
N GLU A 287 19.66 -16.14 -2.48
CA GLU A 287 19.16 -16.28 -1.09
C GLU A 287 19.71 -15.21 -0.14
N SER A 288 20.81 -14.52 -0.49
CA SER A 288 21.34 -13.43 0.35
C SER A 288 20.54 -12.13 0.26
N LEU A 289 19.67 -11.98 -0.75
CA LEU A 289 18.77 -10.84 -0.91
C LEU A 289 17.40 -11.08 -0.27
N GLN A 290 17.00 -12.34 -0.09
CA GLN A 290 15.71 -12.68 0.50
C GLN A 290 15.65 -12.23 1.96
N GLY A 291 14.54 -11.61 2.36
CA GLY A 291 14.36 -11.07 3.70
C GLY A 291 15.07 -9.73 3.94
N THR A 292 15.62 -9.08 2.91
CA THR A 292 16.23 -7.74 3.03
C THR A 292 15.61 -6.73 2.06
N THR A 293 15.89 -5.45 2.28
CA THR A 293 15.55 -4.37 1.34
C THR A 293 16.75 -3.48 1.07
N ALA A 294 16.77 -2.82 -0.10
CA ALA A 294 17.86 -1.91 -0.46
C ALA A 294 18.03 -0.76 0.54
N CYS A 295 16.93 -0.25 1.10
CA CYS A 295 16.96 0.84 2.07
C CYS A 295 17.47 0.42 3.46
N GLU A 296 17.23 -0.82 3.87
CA GLU A 296 17.80 -1.43 5.08
C GLU A 296 19.31 -1.63 4.93
N ASP A 297 19.76 -2.27 3.86
CA ASP A 297 21.17 -2.64 3.64
C ASP A 297 22.14 -1.46 3.70
N VAL A 298 21.69 -0.28 3.25
CA VAL A 298 22.52 0.92 3.17
C VAL A 298 22.41 1.81 4.42
N CYS A 299 21.52 1.53 5.36
CA CYS A 299 21.29 2.41 6.50
C CYS A 299 22.49 2.40 7.47
N PRO A 300 23.30 3.48 7.58
CA PRO A 300 24.53 3.46 8.37
C PRO A 300 24.29 3.51 9.89
N VAL A 301 23.05 3.78 10.29
CA VAL A 301 22.62 3.98 11.68
C VAL A 301 21.65 2.90 12.15
N ASP A 302 21.45 1.86 11.34
CA ASP A 302 20.61 0.70 11.69
C ASP A 302 19.21 1.14 12.17
N ALA A 303 18.56 1.92 11.32
CA ALA A 303 17.27 2.54 11.60
C ALA A 303 16.10 1.90 10.85
N ILE A 304 16.34 1.04 9.85
CA ILE A 304 15.30 0.40 9.06
C ILE A 304 15.51 -1.10 9.22
N HIS A 305 14.47 -1.82 9.63
CA HIS A 305 14.50 -3.27 9.78
C HIS A 305 13.31 -3.85 9.05
N PHE A 306 13.53 -4.80 8.15
CA PHE A 306 12.49 -5.41 7.33
C PHE A 306 12.34 -6.90 7.61
N GLY A 307 11.12 -7.43 7.50
CA GLY A 307 10.85 -8.85 7.67
C GLY A 307 9.39 -9.14 8.03
N ASP A 308 9.14 -10.40 8.42
CA ASP A 308 7.82 -10.86 8.84
C ASP A 308 7.43 -10.30 10.21
N MET A 309 6.37 -9.50 10.27
CA MET A 309 5.85 -8.89 11.49
C MET A 309 5.14 -9.90 12.41
N ASN A 310 4.82 -11.10 11.92
CA ASN A 310 4.22 -12.17 12.70
C ASN A 310 5.27 -13.14 13.28
N ASP A 311 6.52 -13.11 12.80
CA ASP A 311 7.62 -13.89 13.34
C ASP A 311 8.38 -13.11 14.44
N GLU A 312 8.30 -13.56 15.69
CA GLU A 312 9.00 -12.92 16.83
C GLU A 312 10.53 -12.91 16.67
N GLU A 313 11.09 -13.81 15.87
CA GLU A 313 12.54 -13.91 15.61
C GLU A 313 13.01 -13.02 14.44
N SER A 314 12.09 -12.38 13.70
CA SER A 314 12.43 -11.52 12.57
C SER A 314 13.12 -10.22 13.01
N ALA A 315 13.91 -9.62 12.11
CA ALA A 315 14.63 -8.37 12.37
C ALA A 315 13.74 -7.23 12.90
N PRO A 316 12.58 -6.88 12.30
CA PRO A 316 11.73 -5.82 12.82
C PRO A 316 11.15 -6.16 14.20
N ARG A 317 10.78 -7.43 14.44
CA ARG A 317 10.21 -7.86 15.73
C ARG A 317 11.24 -7.87 16.84
N GLN A 318 12.47 -8.30 16.55
CA GLN A 318 13.59 -8.22 17.47
C GLN A 318 13.95 -6.77 17.79
N HIS A 319 13.95 -5.86 16.80
CA HIS A 319 14.19 -4.43 17.04
C HIS A 319 13.12 -3.82 17.95
N LEU A 320 11.84 -4.05 17.66
CA LEU A 320 10.71 -3.54 18.45
C LEU A 320 10.69 -4.11 19.88
N ALA A 321 11.12 -5.35 20.07
CA ALA A 321 11.15 -5.99 21.39
C ALA A 321 12.35 -5.55 22.24
N ASN A 322 13.51 -5.34 21.62
CA ASN A 322 14.79 -5.29 22.33
C ASN A 322 15.59 -4.00 22.15
N ASP A 323 15.32 -3.20 21.11
CA ASP A 323 16.24 -2.14 20.67
C ASP A 323 15.57 -0.79 20.39
N THR A 324 14.39 -0.55 20.97
CA THR A 324 13.73 0.77 20.87
C THR A 324 14.41 1.86 21.69
N GLY A 325 15.37 1.51 22.55
CA GLY A 325 16.00 2.47 23.48
C GLY A 325 15.05 3.01 24.54
N GLY A 326 13.89 2.37 24.74
CA GLY A 326 12.83 2.84 25.66
C GLY A 326 11.92 3.91 25.04
N GLN A 327 12.05 4.19 23.74
CA GLN A 327 11.19 5.10 23.03
C GLN A 327 9.82 4.48 22.75
N PRO A 328 8.77 5.32 22.63
CA PRO A 328 7.46 4.84 22.21
C PRO A 328 7.50 4.31 20.79
N THR A 329 6.47 3.54 20.44
CA THR A 329 6.23 3.09 19.08
C THR A 329 4.85 3.54 18.63
N TYR A 330 4.70 3.77 17.33
CA TYR A 330 3.45 4.19 16.73
C TYR A 330 3.32 3.66 15.31
N ARG A 331 2.09 3.66 14.80
CA ARG A 331 1.78 3.47 13.38
C ARG A 331 1.36 4.82 12.83
N LEU A 332 1.80 5.16 11.63
CA LEU A 332 1.54 6.49 11.06
C LEU A 332 0.05 6.62 10.72
N LEU A 333 -0.60 7.71 11.17
CA LEU A 333 -1.99 8.03 10.83
C LEU A 333 -3.01 6.93 11.16
N GLU A 334 -2.92 6.33 12.35
CA GLU A 334 -3.85 5.27 12.80
C GLU A 334 -5.34 5.66 12.70
N ASP A 335 -5.67 6.95 12.79
CA ASP A 335 -7.04 7.46 12.63
C ASP A 335 -7.64 7.20 11.23
N LYS A 336 -6.80 6.89 10.24
CA LYS A 336 -7.24 6.59 8.87
C LYS A 336 -7.68 5.14 8.67
N GLY A 337 -7.48 4.27 9.67
CA GLY A 337 -7.98 2.90 9.66
C GLY A 337 -7.32 2.00 8.60
N THR A 338 -6.20 2.39 7.99
CA THR A 338 -5.59 1.60 6.91
C THR A 338 -4.77 0.40 7.40
N GLU A 339 -4.66 0.20 8.72
CA GLU A 339 -3.83 -0.84 9.33
C GLU A 339 -2.41 -0.97 8.70
N PRO A 340 -1.55 0.07 8.83
CA PRO A 340 -0.24 0.08 8.18
C PRO A 340 0.71 -0.99 8.76
N ASN A 341 1.53 -1.58 7.89
CA ASN A 341 2.48 -2.65 8.23
C ASN A 341 3.90 -2.13 8.53
N ILE A 342 4.03 -0.82 8.76
CA ILE A 342 5.25 -0.20 9.28
C ILE A 342 4.99 0.32 10.68
N VAL A 343 5.87 -0.04 11.61
CA VAL A 343 5.88 0.47 12.98
C VAL A 343 7.08 1.37 13.15
N TYR A 344 6.82 2.59 13.62
CA TYR A 344 7.85 3.58 13.89
C TYR A 344 8.28 3.51 15.35
N VAL A 345 9.57 3.73 15.62
CA VAL A 345 10.14 3.91 16.96
C VAL A 345 10.59 5.36 17.08
N GLY A 346 10.10 6.05 18.11
CA GLY A 346 10.26 7.48 18.30
C GLY A 346 8.92 8.16 18.51
N ASN A 347 8.88 9.49 18.47
CA ASN A 347 7.63 10.24 18.59
C ASN A 347 6.97 10.42 17.21
N GLU A 348 5.66 10.21 17.15
CA GLU A 348 4.88 10.60 15.98
C GLU A 348 4.90 12.13 15.85
N PRO A 349 5.14 12.68 14.63
CA PRO A 349 5.02 14.10 14.40
C PRO A 349 3.68 14.62 14.92
N SER A 350 3.71 15.67 15.75
CA SER A 350 2.48 16.22 16.30
C SER A 350 1.64 16.89 15.20
N ARG A 351 0.37 17.15 15.50
CA ARG A 351 -0.51 17.95 14.60
C ARG A 351 -0.05 19.40 14.42
N THR A 352 0.88 19.86 15.24
CA THR A 352 1.51 21.19 15.11
C THR A 352 2.88 21.12 14.43
N ALA A 353 3.38 19.91 14.14
CA ALA A 353 4.62 19.74 13.41
C ALA A 353 4.49 20.42 12.05
N THR A 354 5.51 21.22 11.70
CA THR A 354 5.60 21.84 10.39
C THR A 354 6.72 21.17 9.62
N GLN A 355 6.40 20.62 8.46
CA GLN A 355 7.43 20.15 7.55
C GLN A 355 8.28 21.35 7.11
N THR A 356 9.59 21.21 7.23
CA THR A 356 10.55 22.25 6.82
C THR A 356 11.32 21.80 5.59
N ASP A 357 11.92 22.76 4.88
CA ASP A 357 12.70 22.53 3.65
C ASP A 357 13.98 21.73 3.93
N GLY A 358 13.86 20.42 4.10
CA GLY A 358 14.97 19.49 4.35
C GLY A 358 15.56 18.91 3.07
N PRO A 359 16.44 17.88 3.17
CA PRO A 359 17.27 17.34 2.08
C PRO A 359 16.54 16.80 0.83
N THR A 360 15.24 17.06 0.70
CA THR A 360 14.28 16.56 -0.27
C THR A 360 13.98 17.57 -1.38
N GLY A 361 14.63 18.74 -1.43
CA GLY A 361 14.56 19.58 -2.63
C GLY A 361 15.22 18.87 -3.81
N GLU A 362 14.65 18.95 -5.03
CA GLU A 362 15.29 18.42 -6.26
C GLU A 362 16.77 18.82 -6.33
N ASN A 363 17.09 20.06 -5.96
CA ASN A 363 18.46 20.58 -5.94
C ASN A 363 19.38 19.85 -4.92
N GLU A 364 18.85 19.32 -3.82
CA GLU A 364 19.63 18.57 -2.82
C GLU A 364 19.72 17.09 -3.15
N PHE A 365 18.70 16.54 -3.82
CA PHE A 365 18.74 15.19 -4.39
C PHE A 365 19.70 15.11 -5.59
N ASP A 366 19.73 16.15 -6.42
CA ASP A 366 20.75 16.35 -7.46
C ASP A 366 22.14 16.47 -6.84
N LEU A 367 22.30 17.14 -5.70
CA LEU A 367 23.59 17.17 -4.99
C LEU A 367 24.02 15.80 -4.43
N VAL A 368 23.09 14.92 -4.04
CA VAL A 368 23.39 13.52 -3.68
C VAL A 368 23.82 12.75 -4.94
N ARG A 369 23.07 12.85 -6.05
CA ARG A 369 23.43 12.23 -7.34
C ARG A 369 24.75 12.75 -7.93
N GLU A 370 25.03 14.05 -7.81
CA GLU A 370 26.27 14.71 -8.23
C GLU A 370 27.46 14.26 -7.38
N ARG A 371 27.26 14.04 -6.07
CA ARG A 371 28.28 13.52 -5.15
C ARG A 371 28.65 12.06 -5.47
N HIS A 372 27.72 11.29 -6.05
CA HIS A 372 27.90 9.89 -6.44
C HIS A 372 28.27 9.66 -7.92
N GLY A 373 28.40 10.72 -8.73
CA GLY A 373 29.23 10.73 -9.94
C GLY A 373 28.67 10.01 -11.18
N ARG A 374 27.41 10.27 -11.57
CA ARG A 374 26.90 9.93 -12.92
C ARG A 374 26.81 11.15 -13.84
N ARG A 375 27.27 10.96 -15.08
CA ARG A 375 27.34 11.94 -16.17
C ARG A 375 25.94 12.41 -16.58
N GLU A 376 25.79 13.72 -16.78
CA GLU A 376 24.64 14.37 -17.44
C GLU A 376 24.19 13.56 -18.66
N ILE A 377 22.93 13.14 -18.68
CA ILE A 377 22.23 12.76 -19.90
C ILE A 377 21.60 14.06 -20.41
N GLU A 378 22.19 14.62 -21.47
CA GLU A 378 21.60 15.75 -22.19
C GLU A 378 20.25 15.32 -22.77
N ILE A 379 19.15 15.80 -22.17
CA ILE A 379 17.81 15.71 -22.76
C ILE A 379 17.82 16.64 -23.98
N GLY A 380 17.96 16.04 -25.17
CA GLY A 380 17.95 16.77 -26.43
C GLY A 380 16.62 17.50 -26.62
N SER A 381 16.70 18.82 -26.70
CA SER A 381 15.60 19.68 -27.12
C SER A 381 15.13 19.27 -28.52
N HIS A 382 13.85 18.89 -28.62
CA HIS A 382 13.13 18.83 -29.90
C HIS A 382 13.00 20.27 -30.41
N GLU A 383 13.81 20.64 -31.41
CA GLU A 383 13.55 21.80 -32.25
C GLU A 383 12.63 21.33 -33.38
N ASP A 384 11.40 21.89 -33.40
CA ASP A 384 10.53 21.89 -34.56
C ASP A 384 11.26 22.60 -35.71
N ASP A 385 11.43 21.93 -36.85
CA ASP A 385 11.83 22.55 -38.11
C ASP A 385 10.81 22.17 -39.21
N ASP A 386 10.32 23.23 -39.87
CA ASP A 386 9.33 23.36 -40.95
C ASP A 386 9.44 22.39 -42.14
#